data_AF-A0ABD0ZCI0-F1
#
_entry.id   AF-A0ABD0ZCI0-F1
#
_cell.length_a   1.000
_cell.length_b   1.000
_cell.length_c   1.000
_cell.angle_alpha   90.00
_cell.angle_beta   90.00
_cell.angle_gamma   90.00
#
_symmetry.space_group_name_H-M   'P 1'
#
loop_
_entity.id
_entity.type
_entity.pdbx_description
1 polymer ?
#
loop_
_entity_poly.entity_id
_entity_poly.type
_entity_poly.pdbx_seq_one_letter_code
_entity_poly.pdbx_strand_id
1 'polypeptide(L)'
;EYEVSSALWKIASIHACVQAVRDNVTFSLVSPIPAKSSPPVTAPPSAFSGPQENLCRDLGLVSGHHDHNYSAVKQFPNNLLRNVARRAATSEYVIVIDVDMMPNENLRQDFILFAIQRGLFRKPHRYEKTVFVVPAFEARDNVKLPLNKAQLLSLVETGEIRPFYSQLCWKCQAPTSYEAWQKEPPGAEMAPLFDVLWKDPWEPFYIASNNVPFYDERFKQYGFNRISQVCELHVAGYTFSVLNNAFLVHRGFKTTTSFHPDKEKDQDHNRMLFRQFKAELKVKYIDSTRRCY
;
A
#
# COMPACT_ATOMS: atom_id res chain seq x y z
N GLU A 1 -0.74 26.90 -8.04
CA GLU A 1 -0.64 26.77 -9.50
C GLU A 1 0.69 26.16 -9.93
N TYR A 2 1.83 26.73 -9.51
CA TYR A 2 3.18 26.20 -9.80
C TYR A 2 3.38 24.71 -9.46
N GLU A 3 2.87 24.24 -8.31
CA GLU A 3 3.03 22.84 -7.87
C GLU A 3 2.30 21.83 -8.78
N VAL A 4 1.12 22.19 -9.30
CA VAL A 4 0.32 21.31 -10.17
C VAL A 4 0.98 21.15 -11.53
N SER A 5 1.43 22.27 -12.13
CA SER A 5 2.17 22.22 -13.39
C SER A 5 3.46 21.43 -13.23
N SER A 6 4.22 21.64 -12.14
CA SER A 6 5.43 20.86 -11.85
C SER A 6 5.17 19.36 -11.75
N ALA A 7 4.11 18.96 -11.03
CA ALA A 7 3.71 17.55 -10.93
C ALA A 7 3.33 16.95 -12.31
N LEU A 8 2.58 17.69 -13.12
CA LEU A 8 2.19 17.26 -14.47
C LEU A 8 3.39 17.12 -15.41
N TRP A 9 4.34 18.06 -15.35
CA TRP A 9 5.61 17.95 -16.08
C TRP A 9 6.38 16.71 -15.64
N LYS A 10 6.56 16.48 -14.33
CA LYS A 10 7.24 15.27 -13.83
C LYS A 10 6.55 13.98 -14.30
N ILE A 11 5.22 13.90 -14.21
CA ILE A 11 4.45 12.74 -14.68
C ILE A 11 4.68 12.52 -16.18
N ALA A 12 4.55 13.58 -16.99
CA ALA A 12 4.75 13.50 -18.43
C ALA A 12 6.19 13.08 -18.78
N SER A 13 7.19 13.58 -18.06
CA SER A 13 8.60 13.19 -18.23
C SER A 13 8.80 11.70 -17.93
N ILE A 14 8.32 11.20 -16.79
CA ILE A 14 8.46 9.78 -16.42
C ILE A 14 7.74 8.91 -17.45
N HIS A 15 6.53 9.29 -17.84
CA HIS A 15 5.75 8.57 -18.85
C HIS A 15 6.44 8.58 -20.22
N ALA A 16 7.07 9.70 -20.60
CA ALA A 16 7.80 9.83 -21.86
C ALA A 16 9.08 8.96 -21.87
N CYS A 17 9.76 8.85 -20.74
CA CYS A 17 11.12 8.31 -20.63
C CYS A 17 11.21 6.87 -20.11
N VAL A 18 10.23 6.41 -19.34
CA VAL A 18 10.25 5.09 -18.71
C VAL A 18 9.15 4.23 -19.32
N GLN A 19 9.52 3.37 -20.27
CA GLN A 19 8.58 2.51 -20.99
C GLN A 19 7.70 1.68 -20.02
N ALA A 20 8.29 1.10 -18.97
CA ALA A 20 7.53 0.33 -17.98
C ALA A 20 6.43 1.16 -17.29
N VAL A 21 6.67 2.45 -17.03
CA VAL A 21 5.65 3.35 -16.46
C VAL A 21 4.58 3.67 -17.49
N ARG A 22 5.00 3.98 -18.73
CA ARG A 22 4.07 4.24 -19.85
C ARG A 22 3.08 3.12 -20.07
N ASP A 23 3.56 1.88 -20.00
CA ASP A 23 2.78 0.71 -20.37
C ASP A 23 1.94 0.18 -19.19
N ASN A 24 2.32 0.48 -17.93
CA ASN A 24 1.73 -0.18 -16.76
C ASN A 24 1.22 0.76 -15.66
N VAL A 25 1.39 2.08 -15.76
CA VAL A 25 1.06 3.03 -14.69
C VAL A 25 0.10 4.10 -15.18
N THR A 26 -1.02 4.24 -14.46
CA THR A 26 -1.93 5.39 -14.60
C THR A 26 -1.75 6.32 -13.39
N PHE A 27 -1.68 7.62 -13.65
CA PHE A 27 -1.57 8.63 -12.61
C PHE A 27 -2.93 9.31 -12.36
N SER A 28 -3.30 9.47 -11.09
CA SER A 28 -4.40 10.32 -10.67
C SER A 28 -3.84 11.51 -9.89
N LEU A 29 -4.17 12.73 -10.30
CA LEU A 29 -3.70 13.94 -9.64
C LEU A 29 -4.81 14.54 -8.78
N VAL A 30 -4.52 14.78 -7.52
CA VAL A 30 -5.42 15.45 -6.58
C VAL A 30 -4.82 16.80 -6.22
N SER A 31 -5.60 17.87 -6.38
CA SER A 31 -5.15 19.23 -6.09
C SER A 31 -6.19 19.98 -5.26
N PRO A 32 -5.79 20.75 -4.22
CA PRO A 32 -6.71 21.51 -3.38
C PRO A 32 -7.19 22.82 -4.04
N ILE A 33 -7.40 22.81 -5.36
CA ILE A 33 -7.87 23.97 -6.11
C ILE A 33 -9.37 24.17 -5.85
N PRO A 34 -9.85 25.41 -5.62
CA PRO A 34 -11.29 25.68 -5.52
C PRO A 34 -12.04 25.12 -6.72
N ALA A 35 -13.19 24.47 -6.49
CA ALA A 35 -13.99 23.78 -7.51
C ALA A 35 -14.41 24.63 -8.74
N LYS A 36 -14.19 25.95 -8.71
CA LYS A 36 -14.51 26.92 -9.77
C LYS A 36 -13.30 27.44 -10.56
N SER A 37 -12.08 27.09 -10.16
CA SER A 37 -10.85 27.45 -10.87
C SER A 37 -10.34 26.25 -11.63
N SER A 38 -10.25 26.36 -12.95
CA SER A 38 -9.47 25.42 -13.75
C SER A 38 -8.00 25.63 -13.41
N PRO A 39 -7.23 24.58 -13.06
CA PRO A 39 -5.78 24.72 -12.96
C PRO A 39 -5.26 25.29 -14.28
N PRO A 40 -4.32 26.25 -14.28
CA PRO A 40 -3.57 26.58 -15.48
C PRO A 40 -2.69 25.36 -15.82
N VAL A 41 -3.25 24.43 -16.60
CA VAL A 41 -2.57 23.20 -17.01
C VAL A 41 -1.74 23.52 -18.24
N THR A 42 -0.49 23.91 -18.04
CA THR A 42 0.56 23.71 -19.04
C THR A 42 1.04 22.28 -18.93
N ALA A 43 0.30 21.35 -19.53
CA ALA A 43 0.82 20.02 -19.81
C ALA A 43 1.70 20.08 -21.06
N PRO A 44 2.82 19.34 -21.13
CA PRO A 44 3.56 19.23 -22.38
C PRO A 44 2.68 18.63 -23.49
N PRO A 45 2.94 18.98 -24.76
CA PRO A 45 2.29 18.34 -25.90
C PRO A 45 2.47 16.82 -25.83
N SER A 46 1.41 16.08 -26.20
CA SER A 46 1.39 14.60 -26.20
C SER A 46 2.43 13.97 -27.14
N ALA A 47 2.99 14.75 -28.07
CA ALA A 47 4.04 14.33 -28.99
C ALA A 47 5.28 15.20 -28.80
N PHE A 48 6.28 14.71 -28.07
CA PHE A 48 7.63 15.25 -28.15
C PHE A 48 8.25 14.77 -29.47
N SER A 49 8.22 15.61 -30.51
CA SER A 49 8.77 15.34 -31.84
C SER A 49 10.27 15.60 -31.95
N GLY A 50 11.05 15.22 -30.92
CA GLY A 50 12.50 15.38 -30.88
C GLY A 50 13.22 14.08 -30.46
N PRO A 51 14.56 14.00 -30.57
CA PRO A 51 15.31 12.83 -30.12
C PRO A 51 15.05 12.60 -28.62
N GLN A 52 14.34 11.52 -28.29
CA GLN A 52 13.90 11.18 -26.93
C GLN A 52 15.05 11.12 -25.90
N GLU A 53 16.27 10.81 -26.35
CA GLU A 53 17.45 10.62 -25.49
C GLU A 53 17.89 11.90 -24.77
N ASN A 54 17.83 13.07 -25.42
CA ASN A 54 18.24 14.33 -24.79
C ASN A 54 17.18 14.85 -23.80
N LEU A 55 15.90 14.66 -24.13
CA LEU A 55 14.77 15.05 -23.30
C LEU A 55 14.79 14.34 -21.93
N CYS A 56 15.04 13.03 -21.92
CA CYS A 56 15.05 12.24 -20.69
C CYS A 56 16.24 12.52 -19.78
N ARG A 57 17.36 12.98 -20.38
CA ARG A 57 18.57 13.38 -19.65
C ARG A 57 18.44 14.80 -19.09
N ASP A 58 17.86 15.73 -19.85
CA ASP A 58 17.69 17.14 -19.47
C ASP A 58 16.53 17.35 -18.48
N LEU A 59 15.50 16.50 -18.47
CA LEU A 59 14.35 16.58 -17.55
C LEU A 59 14.64 16.12 -16.12
N GLY A 60 15.91 15.83 -15.78
CA GLY A 60 16.32 15.72 -14.39
C GLY A 60 15.68 14.58 -13.62
N LEU A 61 15.35 13.44 -14.26
CA LEU A 61 14.97 12.21 -13.56
C LEU A 61 16.09 11.67 -12.64
N VAL A 62 17.26 12.31 -12.67
CA VAL A 62 18.47 11.98 -11.91
C VAL A 62 18.82 13.05 -10.85
N SER A 63 18.08 14.16 -10.72
CA SER A 63 18.39 15.13 -9.65
C SER A 63 17.84 14.63 -8.31
N GLY A 64 18.75 14.14 -7.47
CA GLY A 64 18.51 13.66 -6.09
C GLY A 64 18.14 14.76 -5.10
N HIS A 65 17.19 15.63 -5.46
CA HIS A 65 16.55 16.48 -4.48
C HIS A 65 15.67 15.61 -3.58
N HIS A 66 16.22 15.28 -2.42
CA HIS A 66 15.50 14.71 -1.29
C HIS A 66 14.58 15.78 -0.71
N ASP A 67 13.46 16.05 -1.36
CA ASP A 67 12.37 16.74 -0.65
C ASP A 67 11.95 15.83 0.50
N HIS A 68 12.01 16.35 1.72
CA HIS A 68 11.63 15.59 2.90
C HIS A 68 10.14 15.21 2.80
N ASN A 69 9.85 13.91 2.78
CA ASN A 69 8.48 13.42 2.91
C ASN A 69 7.83 14.06 4.15
N TYR A 70 6.56 14.45 4.04
CA TYR A 70 5.79 15.10 5.11
C TYR A 70 6.22 16.53 5.50
N SER A 71 7.12 17.17 4.73
CA SER A 71 7.59 18.54 5.01
C SER A 71 6.69 19.67 4.47
N ALA A 72 5.60 19.32 3.78
CA ALA A 72 4.70 20.29 3.18
C ALA A 72 3.83 21.02 4.24
N VAL A 73 3.50 22.28 3.96
CA VAL A 73 2.61 23.12 4.80
C VAL A 73 1.23 22.49 5.04
N LYS A 74 0.79 21.58 4.15
CA LYS A 74 -0.48 20.87 4.25
C LYS A 74 -0.23 19.40 4.63
N GLN A 75 -1.04 18.90 5.55
CA GLN A 75 -1.08 17.48 5.90
C GLN A 75 -1.33 16.61 4.67
N PHE A 76 -0.48 15.60 4.46
CA PHE A 76 -0.59 14.62 3.38
C PHE A 76 -1.85 13.76 3.56
N PRO A 77 -2.83 13.83 2.63
CA PRO A 77 -4.13 13.19 2.80
C PRO A 77 -4.10 11.75 2.27
N ASN A 78 -3.24 10.89 2.82
CA ASN A 78 -2.96 9.54 2.32
C ASN A 78 -4.24 8.71 2.07
N ASN A 79 -5.23 8.73 2.96
CA ASN A 79 -6.45 7.93 2.79
C ASN A 79 -7.36 8.45 1.66
N LEU A 80 -7.45 9.78 1.47
CA LEU A 80 -8.12 10.36 0.30
C LEU A 80 -7.43 9.91 -0.99
N LEU A 81 -6.10 9.99 -1.05
CA LEU A 81 -5.33 9.58 -2.23
C LEU A 81 -5.51 8.10 -2.55
N ARG A 82 -5.52 7.23 -1.52
CA ARG A 82 -5.84 5.81 -1.65
C ARG A 82 -7.23 5.59 -2.24
N ASN A 83 -8.24 6.31 -1.74
CA ASN A 83 -9.61 6.19 -2.24
C ASN A 83 -9.75 6.69 -3.68
N VAL A 84 -9.11 7.80 -4.04
CA VAL A 84 -9.09 8.31 -5.43
C VAL A 84 -8.48 7.28 -6.36
N ALA A 85 -7.32 6.72 -6.02
CA ALA A 85 -6.69 5.67 -6.80
C ALA A 85 -7.57 4.41 -6.92
N ARG A 86 -8.22 3.98 -5.82
CA ARG A 86 -9.14 2.84 -5.83
C ARG A 86 -10.37 3.07 -6.70
N ARG A 87 -10.94 4.29 -6.71
CA ARG A 87 -12.07 4.64 -7.58
C ARG A 87 -11.68 4.66 -9.05
N ALA A 88 -10.45 5.04 -9.36
CA ALA A 88 -9.91 5.02 -10.71
C ALA A 88 -9.51 3.60 -11.19
N ALA A 89 -9.24 2.68 -10.26
CA ALA A 89 -8.90 1.31 -10.59
C ALA A 89 -10.09 0.54 -11.20
N THR A 90 -9.86 -0.05 -12.37
CA THR A 90 -10.86 -0.85 -13.10
C THR A 90 -10.83 -2.34 -12.72
N SER A 91 -9.87 -2.77 -11.90
CA SER A 91 -9.71 -4.16 -11.49
C SER A 91 -10.70 -4.54 -10.39
N GLU A 92 -11.18 -5.79 -10.44
CA GLU A 92 -12.09 -6.33 -9.43
C GLU A 92 -11.38 -6.56 -8.09
N TYR A 93 -10.09 -6.91 -8.13
CA TYR A 93 -9.23 -7.02 -6.95
C TYR A 93 -8.13 -5.97 -6.99
N VAL A 94 -7.78 -5.43 -5.82
CA VAL A 94 -6.78 -4.38 -5.64
C VAL A 94 -5.88 -4.69 -4.45
N ILE A 95 -4.66 -4.19 -4.50
CA ILE A 95 -3.75 -4.10 -3.37
C ILE A 95 -3.30 -2.64 -3.26
N VAL A 96 -3.33 -2.10 -2.05
CA VAL A 96 -2.85 -0.76 -1.75
C VAL A 96 -1.51 -0.89 -1.03
N ILE A 97 -0.43 -0.47 -1.69
CA ILE A 97 0.94 -0.52 -1.16
C ILE A 97 1.54 0.87 -1.11
N ASP A 98 2.55 1.06 -0.25
CA ASP A 98 3.35 2.27 -0.25
C ASP A 98 4.33 2.22 -1.44
N VAL A 99 4.69 3.37 -2.02
CA VAL A 99 5.48 3.44 -3.27
C VAL A 99 6.90 2.85 -3.13
N ASP A 100 7.39 2.74 -1.89
CA ASP A 100 8.68 2.16 -1.50
C ASP A 100 8.59 0.66 -1.14
N MET A 101 7.43 0.02 -1.38
CA MET A 101 7.22 -1.41 -1.18
C MET A 101 7.31 -2.16 -2.50
N MET A 102 8.16 -3.18 -2.55
CA MET A 102 8.35 -4.03 -3.72
C MET A 102 7.64 -5.37 -3.54
N PRO A 103 6.70 -5.75 -4.43
CA PRO A 103 6.13 -7.09 -4.42
C PRO A 103 7.12 -8.14 -4.92
N ASN A 104 6.95 -9.38 -4.47
CA ASN A 104 7.67 -10.52 -5.04
C ASN A 104 7.37 -10.70 -6.53
N GLU A 105 8.28 -11.36 -7.23
CA GLU A 105 8.13 -11.64 -8.66
C GLU A 105 6.83 -12.42 -8.92
N ASN A 106 6.15 -12.07 -10.00
CA ASN A 106 4.88 -12.68 -10.43
C ASN A 106 3.69 -12.60 -9.46
N LEU A 107 3.76 -11.79 -8.38
CA LEU A 107 2.65 -11.66 -7.41
C LEU A 107 1.26 -11.48 -8.07
N ARG A 108 1.18 -10.62 -9.10
CA ARG A 108 -0.06 -10.38 -9.84
C ARG A 108 -0.52 -11.63 -10.60
N GLN A 109 0.38 -12.25 -11.36
CA GLN A 109 0.10 -13.43 -12.18
C GLN A 109 -0.36 -14.60 -11.29
N ASP A 110 0.38 -14.86 -10.21
CA ASP A 110 0.08 -15.95 -9.28
C ASP A 110 -1.26 -15.73 -8.58
N PHE A 111 -1.56 -14.49 -8.17
CA PHE A 111 -2.86 -14.17 -7.58
C PHE A 111 -4.01 -14.34 -8.59
N ILE A 112 -3.83 -13.96 -9.85
CA ILE A 112 -4.86 -14.16 -10.89
C ILE A 112 -5.10 -15.65 -11.13
N LEU A 113 -4.05 -16.46 -11.22
CA LEU A 113 -4.18 -17.92 -11.37
C LEU A 113 -4.93 -18.53 -10.18
N PHE A 114 -4.52 -18.18 -8.96
CA PHE A 114 -5.21 -18.55 -7.74
C PHE A 114 -6.70 -18.13 -7.77
N ALA A 115 -6.98 -16.88 -8.14
CA ALA A 115 -8.33 -16.34 -8.18
C ALA A 115 -9.23 -17.06 -9.20
N ILE A 116 -8.70 -17.39 -10.38
CA ILE A 116 -9.41 -18.18 -11.40
C ILE A 116 -9.70 -19.59 -10.90
N GLN A 117 -8.67 -20.29 -10.38
CA GLN A 117 -8.79 -21.67 -9.89
C GLN A 117 -9.80 -21.78 -8.74
N ARG A 118 -9.84 -20.77 -7.86
CA ARG A 118 -10.79 -20.73 -6.73
C ARG A 118 -12.12 -20.05 -7.07
N GLY A 119 -12.32 -19.63 -8.32
CA GLY A 119 -13.57 -19.04 -8.79
C GLY A 119 -13.92 -17.70 -8.12
N LEU A 120 -12.94 -16.89 -7.73
CA LEU A 120 -13.15 -15.58 -7.09
C LEU A 120 -13.90 -14.59 -7.99
N PHE A 121 -13.80 -14.75 -9.31
CA PHE A 121 -14.51 -13.92 -10.29
C PHE A 121 -15.94 -14.43 -10.59
N ARG A 122 -16.42 -15.48 -9.90
CA ARG A 122 -17.76 -16.06 -10.09
C ARG A 122 -18.62 -15.76 -8.86
N LYS A 123 -19.88 -15.33 -9.05
CA LYS A 123 -20.81 -15.07 -7.93
C LYS A 123 -21.86 -16.17 -7.78
N PRO A 124 -22.26 -16.55 -6.55
CA PRO A 124 -21.59 -16.24 -5.27
C PRO A 124 -20.30 -17.07 -5.12
N HIS A 125 -19.31 -16.56 -4.37
CA HIS A 125 -18.08 -17.31 -4.07
C HIS A 125 -17.78 -17.34 -2.57
N ARG A 126 -17.12 -18.42 -2.14
CA ARG A 126 -16.74 -18.68 -0.74
C ARG A 126 -15.92 -17.54 -0.11
N TYR A 127 -15.20 -16.79 -0.93
CA TYR A 127 -14.27 -15.73 -0.51
C TYR A 127 -14.84 -14.31 -0.61
N GLU A 128 -16.16 -14.14 -0.72
CA GLU A 128 -16.81 -12.82 -0.92
C GLU A 128 -16.44 -11.81 0.18
N LYS A 129 -16.29 -12.27 1.43
CA LYS A 129 -15.80 -11.46 2.55
C LYS A 129 -14.43 -11.91 3.05
N THR A 130 -13.50 -12.16 2.13
CA THR A 130 -12.11 -12.48 2.49
C THR A 130 -11.17 -11.45 1.89
N VAL A 131 -10.22 -10.99 2.71
CA VAL A 131 -9.04 -10.26 2.24
C VAL A 131 -7.81 -11.16 2.37
N PHE A 132 -6.95 -11.14 1.36
CA PHE A 132 -5.78 -12.00 1.27
C PHE A 132 -4.56 -11.23 1.74
N VAL A 133 -4.08 -11.53 2.94
CA VAL A 133 -2.96 -10.85 3.57
C VAL A 133 -1.65 -11.24 2.88
N VAL A 134 -0.85 -10.21 2.59
CA VAL A 134 0.49 -10.32 2.02
C VAL A 134 1.50 -9.89 3.10
N PRO A 135 2.26 -10.82 3.69
CA PRO A 135 3.32 -10.51 4.65
C PRO A 135 4.32 -9.48 4.10
N ALA A 136 4.77 -8.58 4.97
CA ALA A 136 5.69 -7.52 4.61
C ALA A 136 7.02 -7.67 5.35
N PHE A 137 8.10 -7.40 4.65
CA PHE A 137 9.46 -7.48 5.16
C PHE A 137 10.20 -6.17 4.88
N GLU A 138 11.32 -5.98 5.57
CA GLU A 138 12.29 -4.93 5.26
C GLU A 138 13.66 -5.56 5.06
N ALA A 139 14.40 -5.05 4.09
CA ALA A 139 15.73 -5.51 3.71
C ALA A 139 16.77 -4.42 3.98
N ARG A 140 18.03 -4.78 4.20
CA ARG A 140 19.12 -3.78 4.22
C ARG A 140 19.26 -3.09 2.87
N ASP A 141 19.78 -1.86 2.86
CA ASP A 141 19.84 -1.01 1.66
C ASP A 141 20.60 -1.63 0.49
N ASN A 142 21.69 -2.35 0.77
CA ASN A 142 22.57 -2.92 -0.24
C ASN A 142 22.20 -4.36 -0.65
N VAL A 143 21.09 -4.89 -0.14
CA VAL A 143 20.63 -6.25 -0.45
C VAL A 143 19.88 -6.24 -1.77
N LYS A 144 20.17 -7.24 -2.63
CA LYS A 144 19.33 -7.54 -3.79
C LYS A 144 18.01 -8.12 -3.28
N LEU A 145 16.90 -7.47 -3.60
CA LEU A 145 15.60 -7.91 -3.12
C LEU A 145 15.27 -9.31 -3.66
N PRO A 146 14.71 -10.20 -2.82
CA PRO A 146 14.39 -11.55 -3.21
C PRO A 146 13.21 -11.57 -4.19
N LEU A 147 13.31 -12.42 -5.20
CA LEU A 147 12.27 -12.58 -6.22
C LEU A 147 11.18 -13.54 -5.75
N ASN A 148 11.52 -14.52 -4.92
CA ASN A 148 10.61 -15.56 -4.44
C ASN A 148 10.87 -15.92 -2.96
N LYS A 149 9.96 -16.72 -2.40
CA LYS A 149 9.98 -17.08 -0.97
C LYS A 149 11.26 -17.82 -0.57
N ALA A 150 11.79 -18.70 -1.42
CA ALA A 150 13.04 -19.41 -1.12
C ALA A 150 14.22 -18.44 -0.93
N GLN A 151 14.36 -17.47 -1.84
CA GLN A 151 15.38 -16.42 -1.72
C GLN A 151 15.14 -15.54 -0.48
N LEU A 152 13.89 -15.16 -0.21
CA LEU A 152 13.53 -14.39 0.98
C LEU A 152 13.95 -15.13 2.26
N LEU A 153 13.66 -16.42 2.39
CA LEU A 153 14.01 -17.20 3.58
C LEU A 153 15.53 -17.29 3.77
N SER A 154 16.30 -17.47 2.70
CA SER A 154 17.76 -17.46 2.78
C SER A 154 18.33 -16.13 3.31
N LEU A 155 17.69 -15.00 2.96
CA LEU A 155 18.07 -13.68 3.46
C LEU A 155 17.55 -13.39 4.88
N VAL A 156 16.48 -14.05 5.31
CA VAL A 156 16.03 -14.01 6.71
C VAL A 156 17.03 -14.76 7.60
N GLU A 157 17.51 -15.92 7.16
CA GLU A 157 18.49 -16.73 7.89
C GLU A 157 19.82 -15.99 8.14
N THR A 158 20.25 -15.16 7.17
CA THR A 158 21.46 -14.34 7.30
C THR A 158 21.24 -13.00 8.01
N GLY A 159 20.00 -12.67 8.39
CA GLY A 159 19.66 -11.40 9.06
C GLY A 159 19.72 -10.17 8.13
N GLU A 160 19.69 -10.39 6.82
CA GLU A 160 19.62 -9.34 5.80
C GLU A 160 18.19 -8.84 5.58
N ILE A 161 17.21 -9.68 5.90
CA ILE A 161 15.78 -9.38 5.87
C ILE A 161 15.14 -9.70 7.21
N ARG A 162 14.16 -8.89 7.61
CA ARG A 162 13.33 -9.14 8.79
C ARG A 162 11.88 -8.73 8.56
N PRO A 163 10.92 -9.21 9.38
CA PRO A 163 9.54 -8.75 9.31
C PRO A 163 9.46 -7.23 9.44
N PHE A 164 8.61 -6.62 8.61
CA PHE A 164 8.43 -5.17 8.55
C PHE A 164 8.06 -4.62 9.92
N TYR A 165 8.63 -3.48 10.33
CA TYR A 165 8.37 -2.86 11.64
C TYR A 165 8.57 -3.75 12.87
N SER A 166 9.24 -4.91 12.76
CA SER A 166 9.46 -5.83 13.89
C SER A 166 10.14 -5.15 15.09
N GLN A 167 11.06 -4.23 14.85
CA GLN A 167 11.75 -3.45 15.90
C GLN A 167 11.01 -2.19 16.35
N LEU A 168 10.05 -1.69 15.58
CA LEU A 168 9.34 -0.44 15.86
C LEU A 168 7.97 -0.67 16.48
N CYS A 169 7.26 -1.69 16.00
CA CYS A 169 5.97 -2.09 16.51
C CYS A 169 5.73 -3.58 16.24
N TRP A 170 6.33 -4.45 17.05
CA TRP A 170 6.11 -5.89 16.94
C TRP A 170 4.62 -6.27 16.97
N LYS A 171 3.82 -5.59 17.80
CA LYS A 171 2.36 -5.80 17.92
C LYS A 171 1.60 -5.48 16.63
N CYS A 172 2.07 -4.52 15.84
CA CYS A 172 1.43 -4.09 14.60
C CYS A 172 1.48 -5.17 13.51
N GLN A 173 2.32 -6.19 13.68
CA GLN A 173 2.60 -7.23 12.70
C GLN A 173 2.47 -8.65 13.26
N ALA A 174 2.41 -8.80 14.59
CA ALA A 174 2.36 -10.10 15.27
C ALA A 174 1.26 -11.05 14.77
N PRO A 175 0.01 -10.60 14.51
CA PRO A 175 -1.03 -11.52 14.03
C PRO A 175 -0.76 -12.15 12.66
N THR A 176 0.14 -11.60 11.84
CA THR A 176 0.57 -12.23 10.58
C THR A 176 1.26 -13.59 10.81
N SER A 177 1.76 -13.86 12.03
CA SER A 177 2.45 -15.09 12.41
C SER A 177 3.61 -15.43 11.47
N TYR A 178 4.59 -14.53 11.41
CA TYR A 178 5.76 -14.66 10.53
C TYR A 178 6.53 -15.97 10.75
N GLU A 179 6.59 -16.48 11.97
CA GLU A 179 7.23 -17.78 12.25
C GLU A 179 6.51 -18.92 11.53
N ALA A 180 5.17 -18.99 11.61
CA ALA A 180 4.40 -20.01 10.92
C ALA A 180 4.53 -19.86 9.38
N TRP A 181 4.49 -18.63 8.89
CA TRP A 181 4.66 -18.34 7.46
C TRP A 181 6.05 -18.72 6.93
N GLN A 182 7.11 -18.47 7.70
CA GLN A 182 8.49 -18.81 7.33
C GLN A 182 8.77 -20.30 7.38
N LYS A 183 8.13 -21.04 8.30
CA LYS A 183 8.23 -22.51 8.38
C LYS A 183 7.51 -23.23 7.25
N GLU A 184 6.49 -22.61 6.66
CA GLU A 184 5.81 -23.16 5.48
C GLU A 184 6.78 -23.20 4.29
N PRO A 185 7.07 -24.37 3.71
CA PRO A 185 7.98 -24.49 2.58
C PRO A 185 7.53 -23.62 1.38
N PRO A 186 8.47 -23.14 0.54
CA PRO A 186 8.12 -22.51 -0.72
C PRO A 186 7.29 -23.47 -1.59
N GLY A 187 6.03 -23.11 -1.85
CA GLY A 187 5.14 -23.91 -2.69
C GLY A 187 5.19 -23.49 -4.16
N ALA A 188 4.87 -24.40 -5.08
CA ALA A 188 4.77 -24.08 -6.51
C ALA A 188 3.58 -23.16 -6.85
N GLU A 189 2.50 -23.24 -6.06
CA GLU A 189 1.28 -22.47 -6.28
C GLU A 189 0.93 -21.58 -5.08
N MET A 190 0.31 -20.44 -5.36
CA MET A 190 -0.22 -19.54 -4.33
C MET A 190 -1.52 -20.09 -3.72
N ALA A 191 -1.59 -20.11 -2.41
CA ALA A 191 -2.78 -20.53 -1.67
C ALA A 191 -2.90 -19.80 -0.31
N PRO A 192 -4.12 -19.73 0.25
CA PRO A 192 -4.34 -19.45 1.66
C PRO A 192 -3.57 -20.44 2.53
N LEU A 193 -2.75 -19.92 3.43
CA LEU A 193 -2.00 -20.71 4.41
C LEU A 193 -2.82 -20.90 5.69
N PHE A 194 -3.28 -19.80 6.29
CA PHE A 194 -4.16 -19.82 7.45
C PHE A 194 -4.96 -18.52 7.56
N ASP A 195 -6.09 -18.61 8.27
CA ASP A 195 -6.89 -17.44 8.62
C ASP A 195 -6.44 -16.84 9.95
N VAL A 196 -6.48 -15.52 10.03
CA VAL A 196 -6.06 -14.73 11.19
C VAL A 196 -7.27 -14.00 11.77
N LEU A 197 -7.43 -14.09 13.08
CA LEU A 197 -8.34 -13.21 13.82
C LEU A 197 -7.65 -11.85 14.00
N TRP A 198 -8.32 -10.80 13.55
CA TRP A 198 -7.82 -9.43 13.72
C TRP A 198 -7.66 -9.06 15.20
N LYS A 199 -6.61 -8.29 15.50
CA LYS A 199 -6.31 -7.74 16.83
C LYS A 199 -5.64 -6.37 16.70
N ASP A 200 -6.03 -5.39 17.52
CA ASP A 200 -5.35 -4.09 17.55
C ASP A 200 -3.88 -4.24 18.01
N PRO A 201 -2.90 -3.53 17.41
CA PRO A 201 -2.99 -2.58 16.30
C PRO A 201 -2.52 -3.17 14.96
N TRP A 202 -2.99 -4.37 14.58
CA TRP A 202 -2.53 -5.05 13.37
C TRP A 202 -2.87 -4.30 12.09
N GLU A 203 -1.85 -4.08 11.25
CA GLU A 203 -1.95 -3.35 9.98
C GLU A 203 -1.26 -4.11 8.82
N PRO A 204 -1.85 -5.22 8.33
CA PRO A 204 -1.32 -5.97 7.21
C PRO A 204 -1.51 -5.22 5.89
N PHE A 205 -0.67 -5.56 4.91
CA PHE A 205 -1.01 -5.36 3.50
C PHE A 205 -1.90 -6.51 3.04
N TYR A 206 -2.83 -6.23 2.13
CA TYR A 206 -3.76 -7.24 1.65
C TYR A 206 -4.24 -6.97 0.23
N ILE A 207 -4.54 -8.04 -0.49
CA ILE A 207 -5.29 -8.04 -1.74
C ILE A 207 -6.77 -8.27 -1.38
N ALA A 208 -7.67 -7.44 -1.89
CA ALA A 208 -9.10 -7.57 -1.63
C ALA A 208 -9.93 -7.19 -2.86
N SER A 209 -11.20 -7.59 -2.88
CA SER A 209 -12.14 -7.04 -3.86
C SER A 209 -12.20 -5.52 -3.70
N ASN A 210 -12.29 -4.77 -4.79
CA ASN A 210 -12.32 -3.31 -4.74
C ASN A 210 -13.63 -2.76 -4.11
N ASN A 211 -14.59 -3.63 -3.80
CA ASN A 211 -15.85 -3.28 -3.12
C ASN A 211 -15.71 -3.18 -1.58
N VAL A 212 -14.55 -3.49 -1.00
CA VAL A 212 -14.34 -3.32 0.45
C VAL A 212 -14.55 -1.87 0.88
N PRO A 213 -14.94 -1.59 2.14
CA PRO A 213 -15.06 -0.22 2.63
C PRO A 213 -13.87 0.67 2.24
N PHE A 214 -14.17 1.91 1.87
CA PHE A 214 -13.14 2.91 1.59
C PHE A 214 -12.44 3.35 2.87
N TYR A 215 -11.21 3.82 2.75
CA TYR A 215 -10.46 4.36 3.87
C TYR A 215 -11.17 5.60 4.42
N ASP A 216 -11.18 5.77 5.74
CA ASP A 216 -11.66 7.00 6.34
C ASP A 216 -10.67 8.15 6.07
N GLU A 217 -11.12 9.13 5.28
CA GLU A 217 -10.29 10.22 4.76
C GLU A 217 -9.92 11.28 5.81
N ARG A 218 -10.50 11.20 7.02
CA ARG A 218 -10.13 12.06 8.14
C ARG A 218 -8.75 11.72 8.68
N PHE A 219 -8.30 10.46 8.54
CA PHE A 219 -6.94 10.06 8.91
C PHE A 219 -5.95 10.55 7.85
N LYS A 220 -5.05 11.43 8.27
CA LYS A 220 -4.01 12.04 7.45
C LYS A 220 -2.65 11.78 8.08
N GLN A 221 -1.58 11.94 7.31
CA GLN A 221 -0.21 11.76 7.82
C GLN A 221 0.01 10.37 8.45
N TYR A 222 0.82 10.35 9.53
CA TYR A 222 1.30 9.15 10.17
C TYR A 222 0.35 8.59 11.24
N GLY A 223 0.24 7.26 11.30
CA GLY A 223 -0.42 6.53 12.38
C GLY A 223 -1.92 6.31 12.17
N PHE A 224 -2.41 5.17 12.66
CA PHE A 224 -3.81 4.71 12.63
C PHE A 224 -4.54 4.69 11.28
N ASN A 225 -3.92 5.12 10.18
CA ASN A 225 -4.57 5.20 8.86
C ASN A 225 -4.88 3.82 8.24
N ARG A 226 -3.97 2.84 8.34
CA ARG A 226 -4.21 1.45 7.94
C ARG A 226 -4.90 0.66 9.04
N ILE A 227 -4.52 0.89 10.31
CA ILE A 227 -5.15 0.23 11.46
C ILE A 227 -6.67 0.47 11.46
N SER A 228 -7.13 1.70 11.17
CA SER A 228 -8.56 2.01 11.08
C SER A 228 -9.25 1.26 9.95
N GLN A 229 -8.64 1.17 8.77
CA GLN A 229 -9.16 0.39 7.65
C GLN A 229 -9.34 -1.09 8.01
N VAL A 230 -8.32 -1.70 8.61
CA VAL A 230 -8.32 -3.14 8.92
C VAL A 230 -9.32 -3.42 10.07
N CYS A 231 -9.42 -2.51 11.04
CA CYS A 231 -10.47 -2.50 12.05
C CYS A 231 -11.88 -2.48 11.42
N GLU A 232 -12.14 -1.59 10.47
CA GLU A 232 -13.43 -1.55 9.79
C GLU A 232 -13.72 -2.84 9.01
N LEU A 233 -12.74 -3.39 8.28
CA LEU A 233 -12.90 -4.68 7.60
C LEU A 233 -13.31 -5.78 8.58
N HIS A 234 -12.64 -5.86 9.74
CA HIS A 234 -12.98 -6.82 10.77
C HIS A 234 -14.44 -6.66 11.22
N VAL A 235 -14.86 -5.44 11.57
CA VAL A 235 -16.23 -5.13 12.02
C VAL A 235 -17.26 -5.38 10.92
N ALA A 236 -16.92 -5.12 9.65
CA ALA A 236 -17.76 -5.38 8.48
C ALA A 236 -17.90 -6.87 8.12
N GLY A 237 -17.25 -7.77 8.88
CA GLY A 237 -17.39 -9.21 8.74
C GLY A 237 -16.34 -9.89 7.84
N TYR A 238 -15.29 -9.17 7.44
CA TYR A 238 -14.23 -9.77 6.61
C TYR A 238 -13.34 -10.74 7.39
N THR A 239 -12.93 -11.82 6.75
CA THR A 239 -11.87 -12.72 7.23
C THR A 239 -10.53 -12.33 6.59
N PHE A 240 -9.44 -12.58 7.32
CA PHE A 240 -8.09 -12.27 6.87
C PHE A 240 -7.35 -13.58 6.62
N SER A 241 -6.97 -13.85 5.38
CA SER A 241 -6.35 -15.11 5.00
C SER A 241 -4.93 -14.86 4.50
N VAL A 242 -3.92 -15.37 5.20
CA VAL A 242 -2.51 -15.12 4.85
C VAL A 242 -2.12 -16.00 3.67
N LEU A 243 -1.58 -15.40 2.61
CA LEU A 243 -1.09 -16.13 1.44
C LEU A 243 0.27 -16.78 1.72
N ASN A 244 0.46 -18.03 1.31
CA ASN A 244 1.65 -18.83 1.62
C ASN A 244 2.95 -18.33 0.96
N ASN A 245 2.86 -17.73 -0.24
CA ASN A 245 4.00 -17.39 -1.09
C ASN A 245 4.13 -15.90 -1.41
N ALA A 246 3.07 -15.12 -1.21
CA ALA A 246 3.08 -13.69 -1.47
C ALA A 246 3.89 -12.93 -0.41
N PHE A 247 4.67 -11.93 -0.81
CA PHE A 247 5.28 -11.01 0.13
C PHE A 247 5.58 -9.64 -0.51
N LEU A 248 5.74 -8.63 0.35
CA LEU A 248 6.29 -7.32 -0.01
C LEU A 248 7.62 -7.10 0.72
N VAL A 249 8.52 -6.32 0.12
CA VAL A 249 9.78 -5.92 0.73
C VAL A 249 9.99 -4.41 0.62
N HIS A 250 10.22 -3.76 1.75
CA HIS A 250 10.71 -2.40 1.84
C HIS A 250 12.25 -2.38 1.79
N ARG A 251 12.86 -1.47 1.03
CA ARG A 251 14.32 -1.28 1.02
C ARG A 251 14.75 -0.33 2.14
N GLY A 252 15.68 -0.78 2.97
CA GLY A 252 16.15 -0.06 4.15
C GLY A 252 15.36 -0.47 5.39
N PHE A 253 16.06 -0.63 6.51
CA PHE A 253 15.40 -0.90 7.78
C PHE A 253 14.78 0.39 8.32
N LYS A 254 13.49 0.34 8.65
CA LYS A 254 12.82 1.43 9.32
C LYS A 254 13.30 1.46 10.77
N THR A 255 13.83 2.60 11.18
CA THR A 255 14.31 2.88 12.54
C THR A 255 13.57 4.09 13.11
N THR A 256 13.78 4.38 14.39
CA THR A 256 13.16 5.55 15.04
C THR A 256 13.58 6.87 14.40
N THR A 257 14.77 6.93 13.79
CA THR A 257 15.28 8.10 13.07
C THR A 257 14.77 8.22 11.64
N SER A 258 14.06 7.21 11.12
CA SER A 258 13.48 7.24 9.77
C SER A 258 12.20 8.07 9.66
N PHE A 259 11.68 8.60 10.77
CA PHE A 259 10.40 9.30 10.81
C PHE A 259 10.57 10.82 10.74
N HIS A 260 9.56 11.50 10.21
CA HIS A 260 9.51 12.96 10.19
C HIS A 260 9.33 13.54 11.62
N PRO A 261 9.73 14.79 11.88
CA PRO A 261 9.74 15.37 13.23
C PRO A 261 8.38 15.37 13.93
N ASP A 262 7.30 15.64 13.19
CA ASP A 262 5.94 15.72 13.73
C ASP A 262 5.23 14.37 13.90
N LYS A 263 5.93 13.24 13.72
CA LYS A 263 5.32 11.90 13.68
C LYS A 263 4.51 11.57 14.94
N GLU A 264 4.96 11.99 16.12
CA GLU A 264 4.23 11.75 17.38
C GLU A 264 2.94 12.57 17.46
N LYS A 265 2.99 13.84 17.04
CA LYS A 265 1.82 14.72 16.99
C LYS A 265 0.75 14.19 16.04
N ASP A 266 1.15 13.73 14.86
CA ASP A 266 0.26 13.11 13.89
C ASP A 266 -0.35 11.81 14.43
N GLN A 267 0.48 10.97 15.07
CA GLN A 267 0.03 9.73 15.69
C GLN A 267 -0.99 9.97 16.80
N ASP A 268 -0.80 10.99 17.65
CA ASP A 268 -1.72 11.28 18.76
C ASP A 268 -3.02 11.92 18.29
N HIS A 269 -2.97 12.80 17.28
CA HIS A 269 -4.17 13.29 16.63
C HIS A 269 -5.01 12.13 16.06
N ASN A 270 -4.36 11.23 15.31
CA ASN A 270 -5.01 10.08 14.72
C ASN A 270 -5.48 9.05 15.76
N ARG A 271 -4.80 8.95 16.91
CA ARG A 271 -5.26 8.11 18.04
C ARG A 271 -6.60 8.59 18.61
N MET A 272 -6.76 9.91 18.75
CA MET A 272 -8.03 10.49 19.22
C MET A 272 -9.14 10.28 18.21
N LEU A 273 -8.86 10.52 16.93
CA LEU A 273 -9.79 10.23 15.83
C LEU A 273 -10.17 8.74 15.80
N PHE A 274 -9.21 7.83 16.02
CA PHE A 274 -9.48 6.40 16.05
C PHE A 274 -10.44 5.99 17.17
N ARG A 275 -10.38 6.62 18.34
CA ARG A 275 -11.35 6.38 19.43
C ARG A 275 -12.77 6.75 18.99
N GLN A 276 -12.93 7.88 18.33
CA GLN A 276 -14.22 8.31 17.78
C GLN A 276 -14.69 7.35 16.69
N PHE A 277 -13.81 7.02 15.74
CA PHE A 277 -14.09 6.08 14.64
C PHE A 277 -14.60 4.73 15.16
N LYS A 278 -13.98 4.17 16.21
CA LYS A 278 -14.45 2.92 16.84
C LYS A 278 -15.86 3.02 17.41
N ALA A 279 -16.29 4.18 17.91
CA ALA A 279 -17.66 4.38 18.37
C ALA A 279 -18.63 4.46 17.19
N GLU A 280 -18.26 5.17 16.13
CA GLU A 280 -19.05 5.30 14.90
C GLU A 280 -19.24 3.94 14.20
N LEU A 281 -18.23 3.07 14.20
CA LEU A 281 -18.34 1.71 13.65
C LEU A 281 -19.40 0.86 14.36
N LYS A 282 -19.66 1.08 15.66
CA LYS A 282 -20.72 0.37 16.38
C LYS A 282 -22.11 0.73 15.87
N VAL A 283 -22.27 1.97 15.40
CA VAL A 283 -23.54 2.45 14.82
C VAL A 283 -23.63 2.03 13.36
N LYS A 284 -22.55 2.20 12.58
CA LYS A 284 -22.50 1.84 11.16
C LYS A 284 -22.74 0.34 10.93
N TYR A 285 -22.24 -0.50 11.82
CA TYR A 285 -22.37 -1.96 11.76
C TYR A 285 -23.09 -2.50 13.00
N ILE A 286 -24.32 -2.04 13.21
CA ILE A 286 -25.11 -2.33 14.42
C ILE A 286 -25.29 -3.83 14.68
N ASP A 287 -25.47 -4.62 13.62
CA ASP A 287 -25.69 -6.07 13.69
C ASP A 287 -24.39 -6.88 13.79
N SER A 288 -23.23 -6.23 13.65
CA SER A 288 -21.96 -6.93 13.80
C SER A 288 -21.73 -7.31 15.26
N THR A 289 -21.21 -8.51 15.51
CA THR A 289 -20.72 -8.92 16.83
C THR A 289 -19.23 -8.60 17.02
N ARG A 290 -18.54 -8.20 15.95
CA ARG A 290 -17.10 -7.93 15.92
C ARG A 290 -16.81 -6.49 16.29
N ARG A 291 -15.73 -6.24 17.03
CA ARG A 291 -15.38 -4.92 17.57
C ARG A 291 -13.87 -4.73 17.57
N CYS A 292 -13.46 -3.48 17.48
CA CYS A 292 -12.04 -3.11 17.50
C CYS A 292 -11.52 -2.93 18.94
N TYR A 293 -11.27 -4.04 19.62
CA TYR A 293 -10.66 -4.05 20.95
C TYR A 293 -9.15 -3.91 20.89
#